data_AF-A0A5C5RUA0-F1
#
_entry.id   AF-A0A5C5RUA0-F1
#
_cell.length_a   1.000
_cell.length_b   1.000
_cell.length_c   1.000
_cell.angle_alpha   90.00
_cell.angle_beta   90.00
_cell.angle_gamma   90.00
#
_symmetry.space_group_name_H-M   'P 1'
#
loop_
_entity.id
_entity.type
_entity.pdbx_description
1 polymer ?
#
loop_
_entity_poly.entity_id
_entity_poly.type
_entity_poly.pdbx_seq_one_letter_code
_entity_poly.pdbx_strand_id
1 'polypeptide(L)'
;MARAASTGAVGHPPLLNVGTRAGCFGPHDHISITVPTRYVKTPQTRPSRTVRGVDLVITGAAGQVGSALVAAAASRGIAARALGRAELDVTSPQSVGGLAIGPSTVLVNCAAHTAVDAAESEPEAAAALNTVAPGLLAARCAATGARLVQLSTDYVFGPASEPPRPWEPGDPTGPSSVYGRTKLDGERAAAAADPRTVVVRTAWVYTGRAPGPDGRDGWARDFVGTMGRLADDGVDPKVVDDQTGSPTFAPDLAVGLLDLALLLAAEPTRPGAVLHAAGGGAATWFDVARAVFARAGADPARVCPCTTAEFPRPAPRPAYSVLSPAAWSAWGLTPLPDWHDALDRAVGAPGPADR
;
A
#
# COMPACT_ATOMS: atom_id res chain seq x y z
N MET A 1 -19.47 8.85 -35.72
CA MET A 1 -18.17 9.54 -35.91
C MET A 1 -17.33 9.27 -34.67
N ALA A 2 -16.38 8.37 -34.81
CA ALA A 2 -15.57 7.84 -33.72
C ALA A 2 -14.33 8.71 -33.47
N ARG A 3 -14.04 9.02 -32.22
CA ARG A 3 -12.70 9.38 -31.76
C ARG A 3 -12.37 8.51 -30.54
N ALA A 4 -11.39 7.64 -30.73
CA ALA A 4 -10.77 6.83 -29.71
C ALA A 4 -9.92 7.71 -28.78
N ALA A 5 -10.07 7.53 -27.47
CA ALA A 5 -9.16 8.06 -26.47
C ALA A 5 -8.24 6.92 -26.01
N SER A 6 -6.94 7.16 -26.14
CA SER A 6 -5.85 6.23 -25.85
C SER A 6 -5.74 5.91 -24.37
N THR A 7 -5.61 4.61 -24.08
CA THR A 7 -5.12 4.06 -22.83
C THR A 7 -3.64 4.44 -22.58
N GLY A 8 -3.36 5.08 -21.45
CA GLY A 8 -2.00 5.35 -20.97
C GLY A 8 -1.90 4.99 -19.49
N ALA A 9 -1.48 3.77 -19.19
CA ALA A 9 -1.09 3.33 -17.86
C ALA A 9 0.44 3.20 -17.82
N VAL A 10 1.13 4.19 -17.28
CA VAL A 10 2.55 4.09 -16.89
C VAL A 10 2.80 4.96 -15.67
N GLY A 11 2.93 4.33 -14.50
CA GLY A 11 3.57 4.95 -13.35
C GLY A 11 5.08 4.96 -13.59
N HIS A 12 5.65 6.15 -13.81
CA HIS A 12 7.09 6.35 -13.91
C HIS A 12 7.72 6.34 -12.50
N PRO A 13 8.76 5.54 -12.23
CA PRO A 13 9.66 5.79 -11.11
C PRO A 13 10.52 7.05 -11.39
N PRO A 14 11.10 7.68 -10.36
CA PRO A 14 11.83 8.94 -10.52
C PRO A 14 13.02 8.76 -11.48
N LEU A 15 13.06 9.58 -12.53
CA LEU A 15 14.14 9.64 -13.51
C LEU A 15 15.40 10.19 -12.83
N LEU A 16 16.42 9.32 -12.67
CA LEU A 16 17.80 9.74 -12.46
C LEU A 16 18.39 10.21 -13.80
N ASN A 17 19.18 11.28 -13.74
CA ASN A 17 19.90 11.84 -14.87
C ASN A 17 21.13 10.96 -15.18
N VAL A 18 21.12 10.24 -16.31
CA VAL A 18 22.24 9.40 -16.76
C VAL A 18 22.81 10.01 -18.04
N GLY A 19 24.09 10.40 -17.99
CA GLY A 19 24.82 10.93 -19.15
C GLY A 19 24.96 9.89 -20.26
N THR A 20 24.60 10.27 -21.49
CA THR A 20 24.56 9.41 -22.66
C THR A 20 25.93 9.23 -23.33
N ARG A 21 26.22 8.01 -23.80
CA ARG A 21 27.15 7.74 -24.90
C ARG A 21 26.45 6.88 -25.94
N ALA A 22 26.67 7.23 -27.21
CA ALA A 22 25.91 6.80 -28.38
C ALA A 22 26.62 5.73 -29.23
N GLY A 23 25.82 5.01 -30.01
CA GLY A 23 26.19 4.23 -31.21
C GLY A 23 26.10 2.71 -31.00
N CYS A 24 25.59 1.87 -31.91
CA CYS A 24 25.01 1.96 -33.26
C CYS A 24 24.32 0.59 -33.49
N PHE A 25 23.23 0.48 -34.26
CA PHE A 25 22.95 -0.60 -35.24
C PHE A 25 21.58 -0.39 -35.91
N GLY A 26 21.52 -0.69 -37.22
CA GLY A 26 20.48 -0.33 -38.18
C GLY A 26 19.31 -1.34 -38.34
N PRO A 27 18.45 -1.14 -39.38
CA PRO A 27 17.05 -1.55 -39.36
C PRO A 27 16.72 -2.82 -40.18
N HIS A 28 15.47 -3.26 -40.02
CA HIS A 28 14.68 -4.28 -40.75
C HIS A 28 14.64 -5.69 -40.13
N ASP A 29 13.50 -6.03 -39.51
CA ASP A 29 12.53 -6.97 -40.12
C ASP A 29 11.24 -7.07 -39.27
N HIS A 30 10.10 -6.93 -39.94
CA HIS A 30 8.78 -7.05 -39.33
C HIS A 30 8.37 -8.52 -39.27
N ILE A 31 8.19 -9.06 -38.05
CA ILE A 31 7.55 -10.36 -37.84
C ILE A 31 6.15 -10.10 -37.28
N SER A 32 5.13 -10.29 -38.12
CA SER A 32 3.73 -10.31 -37.71
C SER A 32 3.39 -11.68 -37.11
N ILE A 33 3.12 -11.73 -35.81
CA ILE A 33 2.57 -12.92 -35.15
C ILE A 33 1.08 -12.69 -34.94
N THR A 34 0.26 -13.38 -35.73
CA THR A 34 -1.19 -13.46 -35.52
C THR A 34 -1.48 -14.55 -34.49
N VAL A 35 -1.98 -14.16 -33.32
CA VAL A 35 -2.44 -15.10 -32.28
C VAL A 35 -3.97 -15.23 -32.39
N PRO A 36 -4.55 -16.43 -32.53
CA PRO A 36 -5.99 -16.57 -32.66
C PRO A 36 -6.69 -16.34 -31.32
N THR A 37 -7.68 -15.44 -31.31
CA THR A 37 -8.58 -15.16 -30.18
C THR A 37 -9.51 -16.35 -29.95
N ARG A 38 -9.14 -17.27 -29.06
CA ARG A 38 -10.12 -18.15 -28.41
C ARG A 38 -10.58 -17.51 -27.11
N TYR A 39 -11.72 -16.85 -27.17
CA TYR A 39 -12.48 -16.38 -26.03
C TYR A 39 -12.94 -17.61 -25.23
N VAL A 40 -12.23 -17.95 -24.15
CA VAL A 40 -12.68 -18.93 -23.16
C VAL A 40 -13.72 -18.26 -22.28
N LYS A 41 -14.97 -18.73 -22.37
CA LYS A 41 -16.07 -18.32 -21.50
C LYS A 41 -15.66 -18.65 -20.06
N THR A 42 -15.44 -17.65 -19.22
CA THR A 42 -15.13 -17.84 -17.79
C THR A 42 -16.30 -18.57 -17.12
N PRO A 43 -16.08 -19.68 -16.38
CA PRO A 43 -17.15 -20.36 -15.69
C PRO A 43 -17.65 -19.47 -14.54
N GLN A 44 -18.97 -19.32 -14.43
CA GLN A 44 -19.59 -18.76 -13.22
C GLN A 44 -19.26 -19.69 -12.05
N THR A 45 -18.32 -19.28 -11.20
CA THR A 45 -17.94 -20.02 -10.01
C THR A 45 -19.03 -19.90 -8.94
N ARG A 46 -19.70 -21.02 -8.65
CA ARG A 46 -20.50 -21.19 -7.43
C ARG A 46 -19.61 -20.99 -6.18
N PRO A 47 -20.13 -20.44 -5.08
CA PRO A 47 -19.33 -20.18 -3.89
C PRO A 47 -18.85 -21.51 -3.29
N SER A 48 -17.54 -21.73 -3.30
CA SER A 48 -16.92 -22.85 -2.59
C SER A 48 -16.83 -22.54 -1.10
N ARG A 49 -17.44 -23.43 -0.32
CA ARG A 49 -17.59 -23.49 1.14
C ARG A 49 -16.51 -22.74 1.94
N THR A 50 -16.90 -21.59 2.48
CA THR A 50 -16.18 -20.70 3.39
C THR A 50 -15.84 -21.39 4.72
N VAL A 51 -14.68 -21.03 5.29
CA VAL A 51 -14.49 -21.04 6.75
C VAL A 51 -15.69 -20.30 7.34
N ARG A 52 -16.50 -20.96 8.17
CA ARG A 52 -17.85 -20.50 8.55
C ARG A 52 -17.81 -19.04 9.05
N GLY A 53 -18.42 -18.11 8.30
CA GLY A 53 -18.96 -16.87 8.84
C GLY A 53 -18.55 -15.54 8.19
N VAL A 54 -17.43 -15.44 7.47
CA VAL A 54 -16.90 -14.14 6.99
C VAL A 54 -16.97 -14.02 5.46
N ASP A 55 -17.64 -12.97 4.97
CA ASP A 55 -17.56 -12.52 3.56
C ASP A 55 -16.53 -11.39 3.45
N LEU A 56 -15.30 -11.74 3.06
CA LEU A 56 -14.21 -10.76 2.91
C LEU A 56 -14.25 -10.11 1.53
N VAL A 57 -14.32 -8.78 1.49
CA VAL A 57 -14.29 -8.00 0.25
C VAL A 57 -13.12 -7.05 0.28
N ILE A 58 -12.35 -7.00 -0.80
CA ILE A 58 -11.13 -6.19 -0.90
C ILE A 58 -11.25 -5.30 -2.12
N THR A 59 -11.21 -3.98 -1.95
CA THR A 59 -11.10 -3.04 -3.08
C THR A 59 -9.65 -2.67 -3.32
N GLY A 60 -9.29 -2.29 -4.55
CA GLY A 60 -7.89 -2.01 -4.87
C GLY A 60 -7.04 -3.28 -4.81
N ALA A 61 -7.64 -4.44 -5.12
CA ALA A 61 -7.01 -5.75 -4.95
C ALA A 61 -5.78 -5.99 -5.85
N ALA A 62 -5.62 -5.21 -6.93
CA ALA A 62 -4.43 -5.24 -7.77
C ALA A 62 -3.26 -4.39 -7.21
N GLY A 63 -3.51 -3.59 -6.18
CA GLY A 63 -2.48 -2.78 -5.51
C GLY A 63 -1.57 -3.63 -4.62
N GLN A 64 -0.53 -3.00 -4.09
CA GLN A 64 0.49 -3.66 -3.29
C GLN A 64 -0.09 -4.36 -2.04
N VAL A 65 -0.85 -3.63 -1.22
CA VAL A 65 -1.49 -4.20 -0.03
C VAL A 65 -2.66 -5.12 -0.39
N GLY A 66 -3.45 -4.74 -1.40
CA GLY A 66 -4.60 -5.53 -1.83
C GLY A 66 -4.22 -6.92 -2.32
N SER A 67 -3.18 -7.03 -3.14
CA SER A 67 -2.68 -8.31 -3.65
C SER A 67 -2.07 -9.18 -2.55
N ALA A 68 -1.30 -8.57 -1.64
CA ALA A 68 -0.79 -9.24 -0.45
C ALA A 68 -1.92 -9.76 0.45
N LEU A 69 -3.01 -9.00 0.61
CA LEU A 69 -4.19 -9.40 1.40
C LEU A 69 -4.96 -10.54 0.74
N VAL A 70 -5.11 -10.53 -0.59
CA VAL A 70 -5.69 -11.65 -1.34
C VAL A 70 -4.84 -12.92 -1.14
N ALA A 71 -3.51 -12.81 -1.24
CA ALA A 71 -2.61 -13.93 -1.00
C ALA A 71 -2.68 -14.45 0.44
N ALA A 72 -2.73 -13.56 1.44
CA ALA A 72 -2.87 -13.91 2.85
C ALA A 72 -4.23 -14.59 3.14
N ALA A 73 -5.31 -14.14 2.53
CA ALA A 73 -6.62 -14.79 2.66
C ALA A 73 -6.60 -16.19 2.04
N ALA A 74 -6.04 -16.33 0.83
CA ALA A 74 -5.92 -17.60 0.14
C ALA A 74 -5.08 -18.63 0.92
N SER A 75 -3.95 -18.21 1.52
CA SER A 75 -3.09 -19.10 2.31
C SER A 75 -3.79 -19.64 3.57
N ARG A 76 -4.80 -18.93 4.07
CA ARG A 76 -5.65 -19.37 5.19
C ARG A 76 -6.96 -20.04 4.75
N GLY A 77 -7.13 -20.31 3.45
CA GLY A 77 -8.35 -20.93 2.92
C GLY A 77 -9.60 -20.05 3.00
N ILE A 78 -9.42 -18.72 3.10
CA ILE A 78 -10.52 -17.75 3.15
C ILE A 78 -10.77 -17.24 1.74
N ALA A 79 -11.99 -17.45 1.23
CA ALA A 79 -12.40 -16.88 -0.04
C ALA A 79 -12.63 -15.37 0.11
N ALA A 80 -11.93 -14.56 -0.69
CA ALA A 80 -12.09 -13.12 -0.73
C ALA A 80 -12.64 -12.68 -2.10
N ARG A 81 -13.57 -11.73 -2.11
CA ARG A 81 -13.93 -10.98 -3.32
C ARG A 81 -12.94 -9.85 -3.54
N ALA A 82 -11.97 -10.12 -4.40
CA ALA A 82 -11.01 -9.15 -4.89
C ALA A 82 -11.65 -8.28 -5.99
N LEU A 83 -11.81 -6.99 -5.73
CA LEU A 83 -12.41 -6.02 -6.65
C LEU A 83 -11.35 -5.04 -7.14
N GLY A 84 -11.11 -5.07 -8.45
CA GLY A 84 -10.35 -4.06 -9.15
C GLY A 84 -11.23 -2.89 -9.58
N ARG A 85 -10.63 -1.93 -10.30
CA ARG A 85 -11.33 -0.75 -10.81
C ARG A 85 -12.43 -1.10 -11.82
N ALA A 86 -12.28 -2.20 -12.55
CA ALA A 86 -13.27 -2.62 -13.55
C ALA A 86 -14.53 -3.21 -12.91
N GLU A 87 -14.38 -3.84 -11.75
CA GLU A 87 -15.45 -4.48 -10.98
C GLU A 87 -16.17 -3.50 -10.05
N LEU A 88 -15.44 -2.52 -9.49
CA LEU A 88 -15.99 -1.51 -8.61
C LEU A 88 -15.22 -0.19 -8.78
N ASP A 89 -15.88 0.78 -9.42
CA ASP A 89 -15.45 2.17 -9.31
C ASP A 89 -15.91 2.71 -7.94
N VAL A 90 -14.97 2.83 -7.00
CA VAL A 90 -15.21 3.31 -5.64
C VAL A 90 -15.58 4.81 -5.59
N THR A 91 -15.34 5.55 -6.68
CA THR A 91 -15.67 6.98 -6.79
C THR A 91 -17.09 7.23 -7.30
N SER A 92 -17.75 6.21 -7.86
CA SER A 92 -19.12 6.31 -8.37
C SER A 92 -20.14 5.90 -7.31
N PRO A 93 -21.06 6.80 -6.91
CA PRO A 93 -22.14 6.44 -5.98
C PRO A 93 -23.03 5.30 -6.48
N GLN A 94 -23.28 5.23 -7.80
CA GLN A 94 -24.09 4.19 -8.41
C GLN A 94 -23.40 2.82 -8.33
N SER A 95 -22.10 2.79 -8.65
CA SER A 95 -21.24 1.61 -8.55
C SER A 95 -21.19 1.08 -7.12
N VAL A 96 -20.91 1.96 -6.13
CA VAL A 96 -20.88 1.61 -4.71
C VAL A 96 -22.28 1.20 -4.19
N GLY A 97 -23.34 1.87 -4.64
CA GLY A 97 -24.71 1.51 -4.28
C GLY A 97 -25.13 0.11 -4.75
N GLY A 98 -24.59 -0.34 -5.89
CA GLY A 98 -24.80 -1.68 -6.44
C GLY A 98 -23.94 -2.78 -5.80
N LEU A 99 -22.97 -2.43 -4.95
CA LEU A 99 -22.07 -3.40 -4.33
C LEU A 99 -22.85 -4.36 -3.41
N ALA A 100 -22.92 -5.64 -3.77
CA ALA A 100 -23.58 -6.66 -2.97
C ALA A 100 -22.73 -7.01 -1.73
N ILE A 101 -23.15 -6.53 -0.56
CA ILE A 101 -22.56 -6.78 0.76
C ILE A 101 -23.68 -6.83 1.81
N GLY A 102 -23.40 -7.39 2.99
CA GLY A 102 -24.37 -7.54 4.07
C GLY A 102 -23.73 -7.65 5.46
N PRO A 103 -24.50 -8.04 6.50
CA PRO A 103 -24.03 -8.02 7.89
C PRO A 103 -22.82 -8.92 8.20
N SER A 104 -22.59 -9.96 7.40
CA SER A 104 -21.43 -10.85 7.52
C SER A 104 -20.20 -10.39 6.72
N THR A 105 -20.32 -9.26 6.01
CA THR A 105 -19.26 -8.74 5.16
C THR A 105 -18.31 -7.85 5.96
N VAL A 106 -17.01 -8.09 5.79
CA VAL A 106 -15.97 -7.10 6.11
C VAL A 106 -15.32 -6.62 4.82
N LEU A 107 -15.46 -5.32 4.56
CA LEU A 107 -14.89 -4.64 3.41
C LEU A 107 -13.57 -3.98 3.82
N VAL A 108 -12.47 -4.37 3.20
CA VAL A 108 -11.16 -3.73 3.36
C VAL A 108 -10.88 -2.85 2.16
N ASN A 109 -10.84 -1.53 2.38
CA ASN A 109 -10.56 -0.56 1.32
C ASN A 109 -9.05 -0.36 1.17
N CYS A 110 -8.44 -0.99 0.16
CA CYS A 110 -7.04 -0.75 -0.23
C CYS A 110 -6.92 0.18 -1.44
N ALA A 111 -8.02 0.68 -2.00
CA ALA A 111 -7.99 1.64 -3.11
C ALA A 111 -7.63 3.05 -2.58
N ALA A 112 -6.64 3.68 -3.20
CA ALA A 112 -6.21 5.03 -2.89
C ALA A 112 -5.43 5.65 -4.06
N HIS A 113 -5.39 6.97 -4.10
CA HIS A 113 -4.41 7.70 -4.90
C HIS A 113 -3.12 7.85 -4.07
N THR A 114 -2.11 7.02 -4.35
CA THR A 114 -0.88 6.90 -3.55
C THR A 114 0.33 7.66 -4.12
N ALA A 115 0.22 8.23 -5.32
CA ALA A 115 1.28 9.05 -5.90
C ALA A 115 1.34 10.41 -5.19
N VAL A 116 2.09 10.49 -4.09
CA VAL A 116 2.14 11.64 -3.16
C VAL A 116 2.46 12.94 -3.88
N ASP A 117 3.48 12.95 -4.74
CA ASP A 117 3.86 14.16 -5.48
C ASP A 117 2.84 14.53 -6.58
N ALA A 118 2.20 13.54 -7.21
CA ALA A 118 1.16 13.80 -8.22
C ALA A 118 -0.12 14.36 -7.61
N ALA A 119 -0.40 14.03 -6.34
CA ALA A 119 -1.55 14.58 -5.62
C ALA A 119 -1.49 16.12 -5.51
N GLU A 120 -0.28 16.72 -5.49
CA GLU A 120 -0.13 18.18 -5.48
C GLU A 120 -0.63 18.84 -6.78
N SER A 121 -0.44 18.18 -7.93
CA SER A 121 -0.94 18.66 -9.22
C SER A 121 -2.35 18.17 -9.56
N GLU A 122 -2.83 17.12 -8.90
CA GLU A 122 -4.12 16.47 -9.17
C GLU A 122 -5.01 16.37 -7.92
N PRO A 123 -5.28 17.49 -7.22
CA PRO A 123 -5.97 17.47 -5.92
C PRO A 123 -7.40 16.92 -6.00
N GLU A 124 -8.10 17.12 -7.11
CA GLU A 124 -9.46 16.60 -7.31
C GLU A 124 -9.47 15.07 -7.47
N ALA A 125 -8.51 14.53 -8.23
CA ALA A 125 -8.37 13.07 -8.40
C ALA A 125 -7.96 12.42 -7.07
N ALA A 126 -7.06 13.06 -6.32
CA ALA A 126 -6.71 12.64 -4.97
C ALA A 126 -7.95 12.66 -4.06
N ALA A 127 -8.74 13.74 -4.04
CA ALA A 127 -9.95 13.86 -3.21
C ALA A 127 -11.02 12.82 -3.59
N ALA A 128 -11.24 12.55 -4.88
CA ALA A 128 -12.21 11.55 -5.32
C ALA A 128 -11.92 10.16 -4.75
N LEU A 129 -10.65 9.72 -4.81
CA LEU A 129 -10.24 8.41 -4.32
C LEU A 129 -9.95 8.35 -2.81
N ASN A 130 -9.35 9.40 -2.26
CA ASN A 130 -8.88 9.40 -0.87
C ASN A 130 -9.91 9.96 0.12
N THR A 131 -10.87 10.77 -0.34
CA THR A 131 -11.88 11.42 0.53
C THR A 131 -13.29 10.92 0.24
N VAL A 132 -13.76 11.08 -1.00
CA VAL A 132 -15.16 10.78 -1.37
C VAL A 132 -15.43 9.28 -1.31
N ALA A 133 -14.56 8.47 -1.94
CA ALA A 133 -14.72 7.02 -1.98
C ALA A 133 -14.83 6.36 -0.58
N PRO A 134 -13.95 6.64 0.40
CA PRO A 134 -14.13 6.15 1.77
C PRO A 134 -15.50 6.45 2.39
N GLY A 135 -16.01 7.68 2.21
CA GLY A 135 -17.34 8.06 2.68
C GLY A 135 -18.47 7.27 2.02
N LEU A 136 -18.41 7.07 0.71
CA LEU A 136 -19.37 6.25 -0.03
C LEU A 136 -19.36 4.78 0.44
N LEU A 137 -18.18 4.20 0.60
CA LEU A 137 -18.03 2.81 1.05
C LEU A 137 -18.53 2.64 2.49
N ALA A 138 -18.23 3.59 3.38
CA ALA A 138 -18.72 3.57 4.75
C ALA A 138 -20.25 3.69 4.82
N ALA A 139 -20.85 4.61 4.06
CA ALA A 139 -22.30 4.74 3.97
C ALA A 139 -22.97 3.45 3.46
N ARG A 140 -22.35 2.77 2.48
CA ARG A 140 -22.82 1.48 1.99
C ARG A 140 -22.71 0.39 3.05
N CYS A 141 -21.64 0.36 3.83
CA CYS A 141 -21.47 -0.57 4.95
C CYS A 141 -22.52 -0.34 6.04
N ALA A 142 -22.76 0.92 6.42
CA ALA A 142 -23.81 1.28 7.37
C ALA A 142 -25.19 0.79 6.91
N ALA A 143 -25.55 1.07 5.65
CA ALA A 143 -26.86 0.70 5.09
C ALA A 143 -27.10 -0.81 4.98
N THR A 144 -26.04 -1.62 4.93
CA THR A 144 -26.13 -3.08 4.73
C THR A 144 -25.74 -3.89 5.97
N GLY A 145 -25.30 -3.22 7.04
CA GLY A 145 -24.79 -3.87 8.25
C GLY A 145 -23.36 -4.38 8.14
N ALA A 146 -22.69 -4.24 6.99
CA ALA A 146 -21.29 -4.63 6.81
C ALA A 146 -20.33 -3.77 7.66
N ARG A 147 -19.06 -4.19 7.75
CA ARG A 147 -17.98 -3.46 8.41
C ARG A 147 -16.98 -2.92 7.38
N LEU A 148 -16.48 -1.70 7.61
CA LEU A 148 -15.41 -1.10 6.82
C LEU A 148 -14.08 -1.06 7.60
N VAL A 149 -13.03 -1.55 6.97
CA VAL A 149 -11.63 -1.26 7.31
C VAL A 149 -11.08 -0.30 6.26
N GLN A 150 -10.73 0.91 6.68
CA GLN A 150 -10.21 1.97 5.81
C GLN A 150 -8.71 2.15 6.01
N LEU A 151 -7.90 1.84 4.99
CA LEU A 151 -6.47 2.14 5.05
C LEU A 151 -6.21 3.65 4.96
N SER A 152 -5.28 4.12 5.79
CA SER A 152 -4.80 5.49 5.83
C SER A 152 -3.28 5.54 5.98
N THR A 153 -2.72 6.66 6.40
CA THR A 153 -1.29 6.97 6.29
C THR A 153 -0.79 7.77 7.48
N ASP A 154 0.50 7.65 7.77
CA ASP A 154 1.31 8.55 8.58
C ASP A 154 1.31 10.01 8.11
N TYR A 155 1.06 10.29 6.83
CA TYR A 155 1.03 11.65 6.27
C TYR A 155 -0.13 12.53 6.81
N VAL A 156 -1.02 11.98 7.63
CA VAL A 156 -2.05 12.74 8.35
C VAL A 156 -1.49 13.56 9.50
N PHE A 157 -0.29 13.23 9.97
CA PHE A 157 0.39 13.97 11.03
C PHE A 157 1.14 15.17 10.48
N GLY A 158 1.33 16.16 11.35
CA GLY A 158 2.12 17.35 11.06
C GLY A 158 3.54 17.25 11.60
N PRO A 159 4.19 18.40 11.86
CA PRO A 159 5.49 18.43 12.50
C PRO A 159 5.45 17.72 13.86
N ALA A 160 6.46 16.88 14.13
CA ALA A 160 6.62 16.22 15.41
C ALA A 160 7.13 17.18 16.50
N SER A 161 6.91 16.81 17.77
CA SER A 161 7.55 17.47 18.90
C SER A 161 9.05 17.25 18.92
N GLU A 162 9.78 18.07 19.68
CA GLU A 162 11.20 17.89 19.97
C GLU A 162 11.41 17.66 21.48
N PRO A 163 11.95 16.50 21.91
CA PRO A 163 12.29 15.32 21.10
C PRO A 163 11.02 14.62 20.54
N PRO A 164 11.14 13.89 19.42
CA PRO A 164 10.01 13.18 18.85
C PRO A 164 9.71 11.90 19.67
N ARG A 165 8.44 11.50 19.67
CA ARG A 165 7.98 10.18 20.13
C ARG A 165 7.09 9.56 19.05
N PRO A 166 6.94 8.22 18.99
CA PRO A 166 5.99 7.59 18.08
C PRO A 166 4.59 8.22 18.20
N TRP A 167 3.96 8.45 17.05
CA TRP A 167 2.62 8.99 16.97
C TRP A 167 1.62 7.96 17.49
N GLU A 168 0.73 8.40 18.38
CA GLU A 168 -0.44 7.67 18.83
C GLU A 168 -1.65 8.06 18.00
N PRO A 169 -2.66 7.18 17.83
CA PRO A 169 -3.83 7.51 17.01
C PRO A 169 -4.59 8.76 17.44
N GLY A 170 -4.57 9.07 18.74
CA GLY A 170 -5.23 10.23 19.34
C GLY A 170 -4.43 11.52 19.29
N ASP A 171 -3.20 11.50 18.77
CA ASP A 171 -2.41 12.72 18.63
C ASP A 171 -3.02 13.69 17.60
N PRO A 172 -2.80 15.01 17.76
CA PRO A 172 -3.29 15.99 16.80
C PRO A 172 -2.80 15.71 15.38
N THR A 173 -3.74 15.72 14.43
CA THR A 173 -3.44 15.61 12.99
C THR A 173 -3.21 16.99 12.40
N GLY A 174 -2.38 17.07 11.35
CA GLY A 174 -1.95 18.34 10.76
C GLY A 174 -1.19 18.15 9.45
N PRO A 175 -1.79 17.51 8.43
CA PRO A 175 -1.09 17.11 7.23
C PRO A 175 -0.57 18.32 6.44
N SER A 176 0.68 18.22 5.98
CA SER A 176 1.34 19.27 5.18
C SER A 176 1.20 19.10 3.66
N SER A 177 0.76 17.93 3.19
CA SER A 177 0.60 17.60 1.77
C SER A 177 -0.86 17.43 1.37
N VAL A 178 -1.17 17.57 0.07
CA VAL A 178 -2.50 17.24 -0.48
C VAL A 178 -2.85 15.77 -0.25
N TYR A 179 -1.88 14.87 -0.41
CA TYR A 179 -2.07 13.45 -0.11
C TYR A 179 -2.50 13.22 1.34
N GLY A 180 -1.73 13.74 2.31
CA GLY A 180 -2.06 13.62 3.73
C GLY A 180 -3.42 14.21 4.08
N ARG A 181 -3.74 15.40 3.55
CA ARG A 181 -5.02 16.08 3.76
C ARG A 181 -6.19 15.26 3.23
N THR A 182 -6.13 14.83 1.98
CA THR A 182 -7.22 14.06 1.36
C THR A 182 -7.43 12.71 2.05
N LYS A 183 -6.36 12.04 2.51
CA LYS A 183 -6.47 10.80 3.30
C LYS A 183 -7.13 11.05 4.65
N LEU A 184 -6.74 12.10 5.39
CA LEU A 184 -7.36 12.47 6.65
C LEU A 184 -8.85 12.83 6.49
N ASP A 185 -9.19 13.57 5.43
CA ASP A 185 -10.58 13.90 5.12
C ASP A 185 -11.39 12.64 4.79
N GLY A 186 -10.76 11.62 4.19
CA GLY A 186 -11.35 10.29 4.00
C GLY A 186 -11.61 9.53 5.30
N GLU A 187 -10.68 9.58 6.26
CA GLU A 187 -10.92 9.02 7.61
C GLU A 187 -12.17 9.63 8.24
N ARG A 188 -12.27 10.97 8.18
CA ARG A 188 -13.40 11.74 8.73
C ARG A 188 -14.70 11.43 8.01
N ALA A 189 -14.69 11.41 6.68
CA ALA A 189 -15.87 11.12 5.86
C ALA A 189 -16.39 9.70 6.14
N ALA A 190 -15.50 8.72 6.24
CA ALA A 190 -15.88 7.34 6.55
C ALA A 190 -16.44 7.20 7.97
N ALA A 191 -15.79 7.79 8.98
CA ALA A 191 -16.26 7.77 10.36
C ALA A 191 -17.59 8.50 10.56
N ALA A 192 -17.82 9.60 9.83
CA ALA A 192 -19.09 10.34 9.86
C ALA A 192 -20.24 9.53 9.23
N ALA A 193 -19.96 8.75 8.18
CA ALA A 193 -20.94 7.91 7.51
C ALA A 193 -21.24 6.60 8.26
N ASP A 194 -20.23 5.99 8.89
CA ASP A 194 -20.38 4.84 9.78
C ASP A 194 -19.39 4.93 10.95
N PRO A 195 -19.85 5.25 12.18
CA PRO A 195 -19.01 5.30 13.38
C PRO A 195 -18.36 3.95 13.75
N ARG A 196 -18.77 2.84 13.12
CA ARG A 196 -18.17 1.52 13.31
C ARG A 196 -16.95 1.27 12.39
N THR A 197 -16.63 2.22 11.51
CA THR A 197 -15.46 2.17 10.63
C THR A 197 -14.18 2.03 11.46
N VAL A 198 -13.32 1.10 11.07
CA VAL A 198 -11.95 1.02 11.62
C VAL A 198 -10.99 1.60 10.61
N VAL A 199 -10.31 2.68 10.98
CA VAL A 199 -9.23 3.27 10.20
C VAL A 199 -7.91 2.65 10.63
N VAL A 200 -7.10 2.24 9.67
CA VAL A 200 -5.75 1.69 9.92
C VAL A 200 -4.72 2.57 9.22
N ARG A 201 -3.99 3.38 9.98
CA ARG A 201 -2.84 4.15 9.47
C ARG A 201 -1.61 3.25 9.40
N THR A 202 -0.91 3.32 8.29
CA THR A 202 0.35 2.61 8.05
C THR A 202 1.38 3.58 7.46
N ALA A 203 2.62 3.13 7.28
CA ALA A 203 3.71 3.95 6.77
C ALA A 203 4.64 3.13 5.87
N TRP A 204 5.24 3.77 4.87
CA TRP A 204 6.39 3.26 4.10
C TRP A 204 6.23 1.82 3.61
N VAL A 205 5.07 1.54 2.99
CA VAL A 205 4.72 0.17 2.61
C VAL A 205 5.58 -0.30 1.43
N TYR A 206 6.27 -1.44 1.58
CA TYR A 206 7.11 -2.05 0.55
C TYR A 206 6.85 -3.55 0.39
N THR A 207 7.28 -4.13 -0.73
CA THR A 207 7.24 -5.57 -1.03
C THR A 207 8.64 -6.13 -1.23
N GLY A 208 9.59 -5.37 -1.77
CA GLY A 208 10.93 -5.90 -2.06
C GLY A 208 10.90 -6.86 -3.25
N ARG A 209 11.22 -8.14 -3.06
CA ARG A 209 11.14 -9.16 -4.11
C ARG A 209 9.71 -9.68 -4.26
N ALA A 210 9.26 -9.80 -5.50
CA ALA A 210 7.97 -10.38 -5.86
C ALA A 210 8.03 -11.05 -7.24
N PRO A 211 7.13 -12.00 -7.54
CA PRO A 211 6.98 -12.53 -8.88
C PRO A 211 6.62 -11.42 -9.88
N GLY A 212 7.39 -11.33 -10.95
CA GLY A 212 7.16 -10.42 -12.07
C GLY A 212 5.99 -10.87 -12.97
N PRO A 213 5.59 -10.03 -13.94
CA PRO A 213 4.52 -10.37 -14.90
C PRO A 213 4.82 -11.61 -15.75
N ASP A 214 6.10 -11.95 -15.90
CA ASP A 214 6.62 -13.12 -16.60
C ASP A 214 6.78 -14.35 -15.70
N GLY A 215 6.36 -14.24 -14.43
CA GLY A 215 6.46 -15.29 -13.42
C GLY A 215 7.86 -15.46 -12.81
N ARG A 216 8.82 -14.58 -13.13
CA ARG A 216 10.17 -14.62 -12.55
C ARG A 216 10.28 -13.67 -11.38
N ASP A 217 10.93 -14.11 -10.30
CA ASP A 217 11.15 -13.25 -9.14
C ASP A 217 12.06 -12.07 -9.50
N GLY A 218 11.63 -10.87 -9.11
CA GLY A 218 12.37 -9.64 -9.35
C GLY A 218 12.03 -8.57 -8.32
N TRP A 219 12.68 -7.42 -8.46
CA TRP A 219 12.45 -6.29 -7.57
C TRP A 219 11.16 -5.55 -7.91
N ALA A 220 10.28 -5.38 -6.93
CA ALA A 220 9.04 -4.62 -7.04
C ALA A 220 9.31 -3.12 -7.32
N ARG A 221 8.27 -2.42 -7.77
CA ARG A 221 8.31 -0.97 -8.02
C ARG A 221 8.00 -0.18 -6.75
N ASP A 222 8.84 -0.36 -5.73
CA ASP A 222 8.81 0.37 -4.47
C ASP A 222 10.23 0.81 -4.07
N PHE A 223 10.39 1.42 -2.90
CA PHE A 223 11.70 1.90 -2.43
C PHE A 223 12.70 0.76 -2.26
N VAL A 224 12.32 -0.33 -1.57
CA VAL A 224 13.20 -1.49 -1.32
C VAL A 224 13.61 -2.15 -2.63
N GLY A 225 12.67 -2.36 -3.56
CA GLY A 225 12.98 -2.88 -4.87
C GLY A 225 13.84 -1.94 -5.72
N THR A 226 13.72 -0.62 -5.53
CA THR A 226 14.62 0.34 -6.19
C THR A 226 16.04 0.24 -5.65
N MET A 227 16.22 0.21 -4.32
CA MET A 227 17.54 0.05 -3.72
C MET A 227 18.18 -1.29 -4.09
N GLY A 228 17.38 -2.37 -4.16
CA GLY A 228 17.82 -3.67 -4.62
C GLY A 228 18.34 -3.67 -6.06
N ARG A 229 17.61 -3.04 -6.99
CA ARG A 229 18.10 -2.86 -8.38
C ARG A 229 19.39 -2.06 -8.46
N LEU A 230 19.49 -0.96 -7.72
CA LEU A 230 20.72 -0.14 -7.72
C LEU A 230 21.92 -0.90 -7.14
N ALA A 231 21.69 -1.77 -6.15
CA ALA A 231 22.71 -2.68 -5.64
C ALA A 231 23.19 -3.66 -6.72
N ASP A 232 22.26 -4.33 -7.40
CA ASP A 232 22.53 -5.28 -8.50
C ASP A 232 23.26 -4.59 -9.67
N ASP A 233 22.86 -3.36 -10.02
CA ASP A 233 23.40 -2.59 -11.14
C ASP A 233 24.74 -1.90 -10.82
N GLY A 234 25.23 -1.99 -9.57
CA GLY A 234 26.49 -1.35 -9.18
C GLY A 234 26.42 0.19 -9.13
N VAL A 235 25.22 0.75 -8.88
CA VAL A 235 25.00 2.21 -8.76
C VAL A 235 25.04 2.66 -7.30
N ASP A 236 25.70 3.78 -7.03
CA ASP A 236 25.88 4.36 -5.68
C ASP A 236 24.87 5.50 -5.45
N PRO A 237 23.78 5.28 -4.68
CA PRO A 237 22.74 6.27 -4.50
C PRO A 237 23.04 7.28 -3.38
N LYS A 238 22.47 8.48 -3.51
CA LYS A 238 22.25 9.38 -2.37
C LYS A 238 20.84 9.16 -1.81
N VAL A 239 20.72 9.01 -0.49
CA VAL A 239 19.45 8.70 0.19
C VAL A 239 19.28 9.57 1.43
N VAL A 240 18.06 10.08 1.62
CA VAL A 240 17.74 11.03 2.69
C VAL A 240 17.89 10.41 4.08
N ASP A 241 18.56 11.14 4.98
CA ASP A 241 18.87 10.69 6.36
C ASP A 241 18.26 11.61 7.44
N ASP A 242 17.40 12.55 7.04
CA ASP A 242 16.66 13.46 7.93
C ASP A 242 15.14 13.21 7.90
N GLN A 243 14.72 12.06 7.37
CA GLN A 243 13.33 11.57 7.39
C GLN A 243 13.28 10.21 8.07
N THR A 244 12.65 10.15 9.25
CA THR A 244 12.48 8.94 10.06
C THR A 244 11.03 8.45 10.00
N GLY A 245 10.83 7.14 9.82
CA GLY A 245 9.51 6.53 9.77
C GLY A 245 9.52 5.05 10.14
N SER A 246 8.43 4.35 9.82
CA SER A 246 8.24 2.93 10.13
C SER A 246 8.12 2.11 8.83
N PRO A 247 9.21 1.49 8.35
CA PRO A 247 9.19 0.66 7.14
C PRO A 247 8.23 -0.52 7.33
N THR A 248 7.25 -0.68 6.43
CA THR A 248 6.21 -1.70 6.59
C THR A 248 6.19 -2.68 5.43
N PHE A 249 6.40 -3.96 5.72
CA PHE A 249 6.32 -5.01 4.70
C PHE A 249 4.87 -5.37 4.39
N ALA A 250 4.48 -5.27 3.12
CA ALA A 250 3.09 -5.41 2.68
C ALA A 250 2.45 -6.77 3.05
N PRO A 251 3.16 -7.91 2.96
CA PRO A 251 2.65 -9.20 3.45
C PRO A 251 2.35 -9.23 4.95
N ASP A 252 3.14 -8.58 5.79
CA ASP A 252 2.86 -8.51 7.24
C ASP A 252 1.65 -7.63 7.53
N LEU A 253 1.57 -6.47 6.86
CA LEU A 253 0.39 -5.61 6.93
C LEU A 253 -0.87 -6.35 6.48
N ALA A 254 -0.79 -7.10 5.39
CA ALA A 254 -1.89 -7.92 4.88
C ALA A 254 -2.34 -8.99 5.90
N VAL A 255 -1.40 -9.67 6.56
CA VAL A 255 -1.71 -10.60 7.65
C VAL A 255 -2.44 -9.89 8.80
N GLY A 256 -1.93 -8.73 9.24
CA GLY A 256 -2.58 -7.94 10.30
C GLY A 256 -3.97 -7.45 9.91
N LEU A 257 -4.17 -6.99 8.67
CA LEU A 257 -5.48 -6.58 8.16
C LEU A 257 -6.46 -7.74 8.08
N LEU A 258 -6.00 -8.94 7.74
CA LEU A 258 -6.81 -10.15 7.75
C LEU A 258 -7.23 -10.53 9.17
N ASP A 259 -6.32 -10.46 10.14
CA ASP A 259 -6.63 -10.70 11.54
C ASP A 259 -7.67 -9.70 12.07
N LEU A 260 -7.52 -8.40 11.74
CA LEU A 260 -8.51 -7.38 12.04
C LEU A 260 -9.86 -7.69 11.39
N ALA A 261 -9.88 -8.10 10.11
CA ALA A 261 -11.14 -8.41 9.43
C ALA A 261 -11.86 -9.59 10.08
N LEU A 262 -11.13 -10.64 10.48
CA LEU A 262 -11.68 -11.78 11.20
C LEU A 262 -12.22 -11.39 12.58
N LEU A 263 -11.50 -10.53 13.30
CA LEU A 263 -11.93 -9.98 14.58
C LEU A 263 -13.24 -9.20 14.45
N LEU A 264 -13.35 -8.31 13.44
CA LEU A 264 -14.56 -7.53 13.20
C LEU A 264 -15.76 -8.38 12.78
N ALA A 265 -15.52 -9.49 12.09
CA ALA A 265 -16.58 -10.42 11.74
C ALA A 265 -17.06 -11.24 12.95
N ALA A 266 -16.16 -11.58 13.88
CA ALA A 266 -16.52 -12.22 15.14
C ALA A 266 -17.21 -11.26 16.12
N GLU A 267 -16.89 -9.96 16.05
CA GLU A 267 -17.43 -8.90 16.91
C GLU A 267 -18.13 -7.80 16.09
N PRO A 268 -19.28 -8.09 15.45
CA PRO A 268 -19.93 -7.17 14.51
C PRO A 268 -20.39 -5.85 15.16
N THR A 269 -20.61 -5.84 16.47
CA THR A 269 -21.02 -4.67 17.27
C THR A 269 -19.85 -3.88 17.84
N ARG A 270 -18.60 -4.32 17.64
CA ARG A 270 -17.41 -3.60 18.14
C ARG A 270 -17.37 -2.19 17.56
N PRO A 271 -17.16 -1.14 18.37
CA PRO A 271 -17.11 0.24 17.87
C PRO A 271 -15.95 0.44 16.89
N GLY A 272 -16.02 1.52 16.12
CA GLY A 272 -14.92 1.95 15.25
C GLY A 272 -13.73 2.43 16.07
N ALA A 273 -12.57 2.51 15.42
CA ALA A 273 -11.34 3.02 16.02
C ALA A 273 -10.39 3.52 14.94
N VAL A 274 -9.41 4.32 15.35
CA VAL A 274 -8.21 4.60 14.56
C VAL A 274 -7.08 3.77 15.17
N LEU A 275 -6.45 2.94 14.35
CA LEU A 275 -5.35 2.05 14.73
C LEU A 275 -4.12 2.33 13.87
N HIS A 276 -2.95 1.99 14.38
CA HIS A 276 -1.69 2.07 13.67
C HIS A 276 -1.16 0.65 13.41
N ALA A 277 -0.92 0.31 12.15
CA ALA A 277 -0.30 -0.94 11.74
C ALA A 277 0.89 -0.63 10.84
N ALA A 278 2.08 -0.61 11.42
CA ALA A 278 3.34 -0.39 10.72
C ALA A 278 4.40 -1.35 11.26
N GLY A 279 5.47 -1.59 10.48
CA GLY A 279 6.58 -2.42 10.92
C GLY A 279 7.18 -1.90 12.22
N GLY A 280 7.58 -2.82 13.10
CA GLY A 280 8.21 -2.49 14.37
C GLY A 280 9.53 -1.74 14.18
N GLY A 281 9.83 -0.84 15.11
CA GLY A 281 11.02 -0.01 15.09
C GLY A 281 10.88 1.30 14.30
N ALA A 282 12.01 1.97 14.10
CA ALA A 282 12.12 3.21 13.35
C ALA A 282 13.41 3.18 12.52
N ALA A 283 13.40 3.85 11.37
CA ALA A 283 14.55 3.95 10.49
C ALA A 283 14.47 5.22 9.65
N THR A 284 15.63 5.74 9.23
CA THR A 284 15.66 6.69 8.11
C THR A 284 15.57 5.94 6.77
N TRP A 285 15.28 6.65 5.67
CA TRP A 285 15.37 6.02 4.35
C TRP A 285 16.79 5.55 4.05
N PHE A 286 17.81 6.27 4.54
CA PHE A 286 19.22 5.91 4.46
C PHE A 286 19.52 4.59 5.19
N ASP A 287 19.00 4.41 6.41
CA ASP A 287 19.12 3.15 7.15
C ASP A 287 18.54 1.98 6.36
N VAL A 288 17.33 2.14 5.81
CA VAL A 288 16.67 1.10 5.00
C VAL A 288 17.48 0.79 3.74
N ALA A 289 18.00 1.81 3.05
CA ALA A 289 18.80 1.61 1.84
C ALA A 289 20.10 0.83 2.13
N ARG A 290 20.84 1.19 3.18
CA ARG A 290 22.03 0.44 3.61
C ARG A 290 21.71 -1.00 3.98
N ALA A 291 20.59 -1.19 4.69
CA ALA A 291 20.11 -2.50 5.08
C ALA A 291 19.74 -3.37 3.86
N VAL A 292 19.17 -2.78 2.80
CA VAL A 292 18.90 -3.47 1.53
C VAL A 292 20.21 -3.83 0.81
N PHE A 293 21.15 -2.89 0.69
CA PHE A 293 22.44 -3.15 0.04
C PHE A 293 23.16 -4.32 0.68
N ALA A 294 23.26 -4.33 2.01
CA ALA A 294 23.88 -5.42 2.75
C ALA A 294 23.20 -6.77 2.48
N ARG A 295 21.86 -6.82 2.48
CA ARG A 295 21.07 -8.06 2.24
C ARG A 295 21.11 -8.53 0.79
N ALA A 296 21.30 -7.61 -0.15
CA ALA A 296 21.49 -7.91 -1.57
C ALA A 296 22.93 -8.34 -1.91
N GLY A 297 23.85 -8.36 -0.93
CA GLY A 297 25.25 -8.73 -1.14
C GLY A 297 26.13 -7.59 -1.66
N ALA A 298 25.64 -6.35 -1.65
CA ALA A 298 26.41 -5.16 -1.99
C ALA A 298 26.99 -4.48 -0.73
N ASP A 299 28.04 -3.67 -0.92
CA ASP A 299 28.63 -2.89 0.18
C ASP A 299 27.68 -1.75 0.62
N PRO A 300 27.19 -1.74 1.88
CA PRO A 300 26.32 -0.69 2.38
C PRO A 300 26.99 0.68 2.50
N ALA A 301 28.33 0.79 2.40
CA ALA A 301 29.04 2.07 2.37
C ALA A 301 28.87 2.81 1.03
N ARG A 302 28.32 2.16 0.00
CA ARG A 302 28.01 2.75 -1.31
C ARG A 302 26.78 3.65 -1.29
N VAL A 303 25.97 3.57 -0.23
CA VAL A 303 24.85 4.49 -0.02
C VAL A 303 25.39 5.74 0.68
N CYS A 304 25.19 6.90 0.06
CA CYS A 304 25.60 8.19 0.61
C CYS A 304 24.40 8.90 1.27
N PRO A 305 24.53 9.46 2.48
CA PRO A 305 23.46 10.22 3.08
C PRO A 305 23.27 11.57 2.36
N CYS A 306 22.05 12.10 2.40
CA CYS A 306 21.74 13.47 2.02
C CYS A 306 20.61 14.02 2.90
N THR A 307 20.39 15.33 2.82
CA THR A 307 19.27 16.01 3.47
C THR A 307 18.07 16.12 2.53
N THR A 308 16.89 16.33 3.10
CA THR A 308 15.66 16.65 2.35
C THR A 308 15.85 17.91 1.50
N ALA A 309 16.63 18.88 1.97
CA ALA A 309 16.92 20.11 1.23
C ALA A 309 17.72 19.87 -0.07
N GLU A 310 18.55 18.83 -0.11
CA GLU A 310 19.31 18.45 -1.31
C GLU A 310 18.45 17.76 -2.38
N PHE A 311 17.27 17.26 -2.00
CA PHE A 311 16.34 16.55 -2.88
C PHE A 311 14.92 17.13 -2.81
N PRO A 312 14.69 18.35 -3.32
CA PRO A 312 13.38 18.97 -3.30
C PRO A 312 12.37 18.15 -4.11
N ARG A 313 11.20 17.94 -3.52
CA ARG A 313 10.07 17.23 -4.13
C ARG A 313 8.83 18.10 -4.10
N PRO A 314 7.87 17.92 -5.03
CA PRO A 314 6.62 18.68 -5.03
C PRO A 314 5.86 18.61 -3.71
N ALA A 315 5.71 17.41 -3.13
CA ALA A 315 5.03 17.25 -1.86
C ALA A 315 6.01 17.29 -0.68
N PRO A 316 5.73 18.06 0.39
CA PRO A 316 6.52 18.03 1.60
C PRO A 316 6.40 16.65 2.27
N ARG A 317 7.54 16.12 2.73
CA ARG A 317 7.62 14.84 3.47
C ARG A 317 7.83 15.14 4.95
N PRO A 318 7.13 14.42 5.86
CA PRO A 318 7.35 14.59 7.28
C PRO A 318 8.77 14.14 7.65
N ALA A 319 9.48 14.95 8.45
CA ALA A 319 10.78 14.57 8.99
C ALA A 319 10.68 13.39 9.99
N TYR A 320 9.53 13.25 10.66
CA TYR A 320 9.27 12.16 11.60
C TYR A 320 7.84 11.63 11.46
N SER A 321 7.71 10.33 11.26
CA SER A 321 6.46 9.66 10.90
C SER A 321 6.27 8.28 11.55
N VAL A 322 7.05 7.97 12.59
CA VAL A 322 6.99 6.68 13.30
C VAL A 322 5.63 6.50 13.98
N LEU A 323 5.00 5.35 13.79
CA LEU A 323 3.67 5.05 14.33
C LEU A 323 3.76 4.05 15.51
N SER A 324 3.15 4.40 16.65
CA SER A 324 3.07 3.50 17.81
C SER A 324 2.15 2.31 17.56
N PRO A 325 2.54 1.06 17.88
CA PRO A 325 1.67 -0.10 17.76
C PRO A 325 0.73 -0.29 18.97
N ALA A 326 0.79 0.59 19.98
CA ALA A 326 0.11 0.39 21.26
C ALA A 326 -1.42 0.18 21.11
N ALA A 327 -2.08 0.99 20.29
CA ALA A 327 -3.50 0.86 20.04
C ALA A 327 -3.89 -0.43 19.31
N TRP A 328 -3.01 -0.93 18.43
CA TRP A 328 -3.18 -2.20 17.73
C TRP A 328 -3.13 -3.39 18.72
N SER A 329 -2.12 -3.39 19.60
CA SER A 329 -1.99 -4.37 20.69
C SER A 329 -3.18 -4.32 21.66
N ALA A 330 -3.60 -3.12 22.06
CA ALA A 330 -4.74 -2.92 22.95
C ALA A 330 -6.06 -3.42 22.34
N TRP A 331 -6.13 -3.51 21.00
CA TRP A 331 -7.24 -4.11 20.28
C TRP A 331 -7.21 -5.65 20.23
N GLY A 332 -6.19 -6.28 20.83
CA GLY A 332 -6.01 -7.73 20.84
C GLY A 332 -5.35 -8.28 19.58
N LEU A 333 -4.75 -7.41 18.76
CA LEU A 333 -4.06 -7.79 17.53
C LEU A 333 -2.55 -7.90 17.78
N THR A 334 -1.88 -8.80 17.08
CA THR A 334 -0.43 -8.97 17.19
C THR A 334 0.29 -7.85 16.43
N PRO A 335 1.23 -7.11 17.05
CA PRO A 335 2.05 -6.13 16.34
C PRO A 335 2.77 -6.71 15.14
N LEU A 336 3.00 -5.89 14.12
CA LEU A 336 3.79 -6.30 12.97
C LEU A 336 5.25 -6.53 13.39
N PRO A 337 5.97 -7.45 12.71
CA PRO A 337 7.38 -7.73 13.01
C PRO A 337 8.29 -6.50 12.90
N ASP A 338 9.47 -6.59 13.53
CA ASP A 338 10.52 -5.58 13.37
C ASP A 338 10.89 -5.44 11.89
N TRP A 339 11.19 -4.20 11.47
CA TRP A 339 11.44 -3.91 10.07
C TRP A 339 12.69 -4.63 9.53
N HIS A 340 13.68 -4.99 10.35
CA HIS A 340 14.84 -5.77 9.91
C HIS A 340 14.45 -7.21 9.54
N ASP A 341 13.66 -7.88 10.39
CA ASP A 341 13.15 -9.24 10.14
C ASP A 341 12.23 -9.27 8.91
N ALA A 342 11.43 -8.21 8.76
CA ALA A 342 10.58 -8.03 7.59
C ALA A 342 11.41 -7.81 6.31
N LEU A 343 12.51 -7.05 6.40
CA LEU A 343 13.39 -6.78 5.28
C LEU A 343 14.18 -8.03 4.84
N ASP A 344 14.60 -8.88 5.77
CA ASP A 344 15.24 -10.18 5.47
C ASP A 344 14.33 -11.01 4.55
N ARG A 345 13.05 -11.13 4.93
CA ARG A 345 12.05 -11.84 4.11
C ARG A 345 11.76 -11.14 2.78
N ALA A 346 11.75 -9.81 2.75
CA ALA A 346 11.47 -9.04 1.54
C ALA A 346 12.61 -9.10 0.51
N VAL A 347 13.87 -9.18 0.94
CA VAL A 347 15.04 -9.28 0.04
C VAL A 347 15.33 -10.73 -0.35
N GLY A 348 14.80 -11.70 0.41
CA GLY A 348 15.08 -13.12 0.23
C GLY A 348 16.45 -13.52 0.80
N ALA A 349 16.92 -12.80 1.83
CA ALA A 349 18.14 -13.19 2.54
C ALA A 349 17.91 -14.54 3.24
N PRO A 350 18.88 -15.47 3.23
CA PRO A 350 18.77 -16.69 4.03
C PRO A 350 18.58 -16.27 5.50
N GLY A 351 17.53 -16.79 6.15
CA GLY A 351 17.26 -16.50 7.56
C GLY A 351 18.42 -16.91 8.46
N PRO A 352 18.41 -16.55 9.75
CA PRO A 352 19.44 -16.94 10.71
C PRO A 352 19.37 -18.46 11.01
N ALA A 353 19.85 -19.27 10.07
CA ALA A 353 20.06 -20.71 10.19
C ALA A 353 21.05 -21.12 9.08
N ASP A 354 22.33 -20.84 9.30
CA ASP A 354 23.53 -21.54 8.77
C ASP A 354 24.79 -20.69 9.03
N ARG A 355 25.12 -20.47 10.31
CA ARG A 355 26.47 -20.10 10.76
C ARG A 355 26.90 -21.02 11.88
#